data_AF-A0A2R8ADP6-F1
#
_entry.id   AF-A0A2R8ADP6-F1
#
_cell.length_a   1.000
_cell.length_b   1.000
_cell.length_c   1.000
_cell.angle_alpha   90.00
_cell.angle_beta   90.00
_cell.angle_gamma   90.00
#
_symmetry.space_group_name_H-M   'P 1'
#
loop_
_entity.id
_entity.type
_entity.pdbx_description
1 polymer ?
#
loop_
_entity_poly.entity_id
_entity_poly.type
_entity_poly.pdbx_seq_one_letter_code
_entity_poly.pdbx_strand_id
1 'polypeptide(L)'
;MKYAIAFLMMTTAPVAAQTFELRNNLSVDFVRMESMEWAAENRAWVRMSFTPNFEPEPFGPRPPTDVIGIMQELCERLAPNQSVRDFLAGIDGDQLELRWDWTPEEQEGPFTISRFHNNLFQVDGDTCLPIEPFGRTNPRPPSGVEPRWRRSETTRDRSQDGLGLQVTYTLPQPLDSYDPDLLDQTASELCISQATAIIARREEAYENVDYTFAKIQFEEYPEPNFTNAQGFVWPLAEDGTCTAFLPEAEVLQIREAME
;
A
#
# COMPACT_ATOMS: atom_id res chain seq x y z
N MET A 1 28.12 27.04 26.64
CA MET A 1 27.13 27.52 25.64
C MET A 1 25.75 27.13 26.13
N LYS A 2 24.81 28.07 26.08
CA LYS A 2 23.43 27.92 26.55
C LYS A 2 22.65 27.08 25.53
N TYR A 3 22.10 25.94 25.94
CA TYR A 3 21.12 25.23 25.13
C TYR A 3 19.75 25.82 25.46
N ALA A 4 19.14 26.49 24.48
CA ALA A 4 17.76 26.94 24.56
C ALA A 4 16.86 25.72 24.35
N ILE A 5 16.23 25.25 25.43
CA ILE A 5 15.05 24.39 25.34
C ILE A 5 13.93 25.29 24.82
N ALA A 6 13.62 25.19 23.52
CA ALA A 6 12.42 25.77 22.96
C ALA A 6 11.24 24.92 23.44
N PHE A 7 10.72 25.24 24.62
CA PHE A 7 9.42 24.77 25.06
C PHE A 7 8.39 25.52 24.22
N LEU A 8 8.08 25.01 23.04
CA LEU A 8 6.93 25.48 22.28
C LEU A 8 5.70 25.10 23.12
N MET A 9 5.11 26.08 23.80
CA MET A 9 3.78 25.94 24.35
C MET A 9 2.85 25.71 23.16
N MET A 10 2.60 24.45 22.83
CA MET A 10 1.48 24.07 21.97
C MET A 10 0.23 24.47 22.73
N THR A 11 -0.31 25.63 22.39
CA THR A 11 -1.71 25.94 22.62
C THR A 11 -2.52 24.78 22.04
N THR A 12 -3.10 23.94 22.89
CA THR A 12 -4.10 22.96 22.51
C THR A 12 -5.37 23.73 22.14
N ALA A 13 -5.35 24.43 21.01
CA ALA A 13 -6.60 24.71 20.33
C ALA A 13 -7.22 23.33 20.05
N PRO A 14 -8.48 23.07 20.43
CA PRO A 14 -9.15 21.86 19.99
C PRO A 14 -9.12 21.93 18.46
N VAL A 15 -8.31 21.08 17.84
CA VAL A 15 -8.45 20.80 16.42
C VAL A 15 -9.87 20.27 16.31
N ALA A 16 -10.75 21.00 15.62
CA ALA A 16 -12.08 20.48 15.34
C ALA A 16 -11.89 19.09 14.76
N ALA A 17 -12.57 18.09 15.32
CA ALA A 17 -12.50 16.71 14.83
C ALA A 17 -12.71 16.74 13.32
N GLN A 18 -11.64 16.48 12.57
CA GLN A 18 -11.65 16.56 11.12
C GLN A 18 -11.83 15.16 10.59
N THR A 19 -13.03 14.90 10.09
CA THR A 19 -13.36 13.65 9.40
C THR A 19 -13.02 13.80 7.92
N PHE A 20 -12.33 12.80 7.37
CA PHE A 20 -12.04 12.69 5.95
C PHE A 20 -12.87 11.55 5.36
N GLU A 21 -13.80 11.89 4.47
CA GLU A 21 -14.56 10.92 3.69
C GLU A 21 -13.65 10.25 2.66
N LEU A 22 -13.67 8.93 2.60
CA LEU A 22 -12.88 8.09 1.70
C LEU A 22 -13.82 7.35 0.74
N ARG A 23 -13.29 6.45 -0.09
CA ARG A 23 -14.10 5.61 -0.99
C ARG A 23 -15.05 4.70 -0.20
N ASN A 24 -16.13 4.24 -0.85
CA ASN A 24 -17.05 3.23 -0.31
C ASN A 24 -17.70 3.58 1.05
N ASN A 25 -17.97 4.87 1.32
CA ASN A 25 -18.50 5.38 2.59
C ASN A 25 -17.61 5.08 3.80
N LEU A 26 -16.32 4.81 3.57
CA LEU A 26 -15.32 4.74 4.63
C LEU A 26 -14.93 6.16 5.02
N SER A 27 -14.57 6.37 6.29
CA SER A 27 -14.02 7.64 6.74
C SER A 27 -12.97 7.44 7.82
N VAL A 28 -12.15 8.45 8.01
CA VAL A 28 -11.15 8.49 9.08
C VAL A 28 -11.21 9.82 9.82
N ASP A 29 -11.04 9.77 11.13
CA ASP A 29 -10.98 10.95 11.98
C ASP A 29 -9.53 11.31 12.29
N PHE A 30 -9.14 12.56 12.03
CA PHE A 30 -7.81 13.05 12.39
C PHE A 30 -7.64 13.12 13.91
N VAL A 31 -6.53 12.55 14.38
CA VAL A 31 -6.15 12.54 15.79
C VAL A 31 -5.07 13.58 16.06
N ARG A 32 -3.94 13.48 15.34
CA ARG A 32 -2.78 14.35 15.57
C ARG A 32 -1.80 14.34 14.41
N MET A 33 -0.93 15.35 14.38
CA MET A 33 0.20 15.47 13.48
C MET A 33 1.47 15.74 14.30
N GLU A 34 2.54 15.02 14.00
CA GLU A 34 3.82 15.07 14.74
C GLU A 34 5.00 14.98 13.77
N SER A 35 6.12 15.63 14.11
CA SER A 35 7.39 15.45 13.41
C SER A 35 8.09 14.20 13.94
N MET A 36 8.53 13.35 13.03
CA MET A 36 9.30 12.15 13.31
C MET A 36 10.74 12.35 12.84
N GLU A 37 11.70 11.77 13.55
CA GLU A 37 13.10 11.81 13.19
C GLU A 37 13.75 10.45 13.45
N TRP A 38 14.50 9.95 12.47
CA TRP A 38 15.40 8.83 12.62
C TRP A 38 16.84 9.34 12.61
N ALA A 39 17.36 9.59 13.81
CA ALA A 39 18.67 10.23 14.00
C ALA A 39 19.84 9.48 13.31
N ALA A 40 19.76 8.15 13.20
CA ALA A 40 20.83 7.36 12.58
C ALA A 40 20.93 7.52 11.04
N GLU A 41 19.85 7.95 10.38
CA GLU A 41 19.80 8.15 8.93
C GLU A 41 19.71 9.64 8.56
N ASN A 42 19.66 10.54 9.55
CA ASN A 42 19.38 11.97 9.37
C ASN A 42 18.12 12.19 8.51
N ARG A 43 17.08 11.39 8.78
CA ARG A 43 15.79 11.44 8.08
C ARG A 43 14.73 11.99 9.01
N ALA A 44 13.94 12.93 8.52
CA ALA A 44 12.77 13.45 9.20
C ALA A 44 11.55 13.31 8.28
N TRP A 45 10.39 13.04 8.88
CA TRP A 45 9.13 12.96 8.16
C TRP A 45 7.99 13.45 9.05
N VAL A 46 6.83 13.75 8.46
CA VAL A 46 5.63 14.10 9.20
C VAL A 46 4.81 12.85 9.40
N ARG A 47 4.38 12.55 10.63
CA ARG A 47 3.37 11.52 10.91
C ARG A 47 2.03 12.19 11.16
N MET A 48 1.00 11.72 10.46
CA MET A 48 -0.39 12.05 10.74
C MET A 48 -1.13 10.80 11.20
N SER A 49 -1.75 10.87 12.37
CA SER A 49 -2.47 9.75 12.99
C SER A 49 -3.98 9.96 12.84
N PHE A 50 -4.69 8.87 12.52
CA PHE A 50 -6.12 8.86 12.30
C PHE A 50 -6.78 7.65 12.98
N THR A 51 -8.08 7.76 13.23
CA THR A 51 -8.93 6.64 13.66
C THR A 51 -9.92 6.31 12.54
N PRO A 52 -9.88 5.10 11.95
CA PRO A 52 -10.85 4.70 10.92
C PRO A 52 -12.22 4.38 11.53
N ASN A 53 -13.29 4.63 10.77
CA ASN A 53 -14.66 4.22 11.11
C ASN A 53 -15.01 2.78 10.69
N PHE A 54 -14.00 2.02 10.29
CA PHE A 54 -14.10 0.65 9.77
C PHE A 54 -12.97 -0.19 10.35
N GLU A 55 -13.11 -1.51 10.31
CA GLU A 55 -12.06 -2.47 10.70
C GLU A 55 -11.02 -2.58 9.57
N PRO A 56 -9.77 -2.10 9.76
CA PRO A 56 -8.70 -2.23 8.77
C PRO A 56 -8.27 -3.68 8.53
N GLU A 57 -8.52 -4.57 9.49
CA GLU A 57 -8.14 -5.98 9.45
C GLU A 57 -9.37 -6.92 9.49
N PRO A 58 -10.32 -6.85 8.54
CA PRO A 58 -11.64 -7.47 8.68
C PRO A 58 -11.65 -9.01 8.58
N PHE A 59 -10.48 -9.64 8.38
CA PHE A 59 -10.29 -11.10 8.31
C PHE A 59 -9.12 -11.51 9.20
N GLY A 60 -8.82 -10.73 10.25
CA GLY A 60 -7.69 -10.96 11.16
C GLY A 60 -6.42 -10.17 10.80
N PRO A 61 -5.35 -10.34 11.61
CA PRO A 61 -4.08 -9.60 11.47
C PRO A 61 -3.52 -9.65 10.06
N ARG A 62 -3.17 -8.50 9.49
CA ARG A 62 -2.76 -8.39 8.09
C ARG A 62 -1.68 -7.34 7.86
N PRO A 63 -0.99 -7.36 6.71
CA PRO A 63 0.05 -6.39 6.45
C PRO A 63 -0.52 -4.98 6.26
N PRO A 64 0.18 -3.92 6.73
CA PRO A 64 -0.24 -2.52 6.51
C PRO A 64 -0.47 -2.16 5.05
N THR A 65 0.13 -2.91 4.12
CA THR A 65 -0.04 -2.72 2.68
C THR A 65 -1.48 -2.94 2.22
N ASP A 66 -2.30 -3.70 2.97
CA ASP A 66 -3.71 -3.95 2.60
C ASP A 66 -4.57 -2.69 2.62
N VAL A 67 -4.16 -1.68 3.39
CA VAL A 67 -4.83 -0.38 3.45
C VAL A 67 -4.07 0.72 2.73
N ILE A 68 -2.93 0.39 2.09
CA ILE A 68 -2.04 1.41 1.50
C ILE A 68 -2.71 2.20 0.39
N GLY A 69 -3.60 1.59 -0.39
CA GLY A 69 -4.33 2.29 -1.44
C GLY A 69 -5.25 3.37 -0.87
N ILE A 70 -5.95 3.07 0.22
CA ILE A 70 -6.84 4.03 0.89
C ILE A 70 -6.02 5.12 1.60
N MET A 71 -4.94 4.74 2.27
CA MET A 71 -4.01 5.70 2.87
C MET A 71 -3.37 6.59 1.80
N GLN A 72 -3.01 6.04 0.64
CA GLN A 72 -2.46 6.81 -0.45
C GLN A 72 -3.44 7.88 -0.97
N GLU A 73 -4.70 7.50 -1.20
CA GLU A 73 -5.75 8.46 -1.59
C GLU A 73 -5.89 9.59 -0.57
N LEU A 74 -5.80 9.27 0.73
CA LEU A 74 -5.79 10.28 1.79
C LEU A 74 -4.53 11.15 1.73
N CYS A 75 -3.36 10.55 1.51
CA CYS A 75 -2.10 11.28 1.36
C CYS A 75 -2.17 12.30 0.22
N GLU A 76 -2.67 11.90 -0.95
CA GLU A 76 -2.80 12.78 -2.14
C GLU A 76 -3.77 13.94 -1.90
N ARG A 77 -4.78 13.75 -1.03
CA ARG A 77 -5.67 14.85 -0.60
C ARG A 77 -5.03 15.76 0.43
N LEU A 78 -4.10 15.25 1.25
CA LEU A 78 -3.42 15.99 2.31
C LEU A 78 -2.18 16.72 1.81
N ALA A 79 -1.44 16.16 0.85
CA ALA A 79 -0.24 16.74 0.25
C ALA A 79 -0.40 18.19 -0.25
N PRO A 80 -1.50 18.58 -0.92
CA PRO A 80 -1.72 19.97 -1.31
C PRO A 80 -2.04 20.92 -0.14
N ASN A 81 -2.37 20.42 1.05
CA ASN A 81 -2.76 21.25 2.19
C ASN A 81 -1.59 22.12 2.68
N GLN A 82 -1.81 23.42 2.84
CA GLN A 82 -0.77 24.35 3.23
C GLN A 82 -0.12 23.99 4.58
N SER A 83 -0.89 23.55 5.57
CA SER A 83 -0.34 23.17 6.88
C SER A 83 0.56 21.94 6.79
N VAL A 84 0.24 20.98 5.91
CA VAL A 84 1.09 19.81 5.66
C VAL A 84 2.39 20.25 4.97
N ARG A 85 2.28 21.09 3.94
CA ARG A 85 3.44 21.66 3.23
C ARG A 85 4.36 22.46 4.16
N ASP A 86 3.79 23.29 5.05
CA ASP A 86 4.54 24.08 6.02
C ASP A 86 5.29 23.19 7.02
N PHE A 87 4.66 22.10 7.47
CA PHE A 87 5.30 21.12 8.37
C PHE A 87 6.47 20.39 7.68
N LEU A 88 6.26 19.91 6.46
CA LEU A 88 7.29 19.25 5.65
C LEU A 88 8.48 20.19 5.40
N ALA A 89 8.22 21.43 4.99
CA ALA A 89 9.26 22.44 4.78
C ALA A 89 10.00 22.79 6.08
N GLY A 90 9.29 22.81 7.22
CA GLY A 90 9.88 23.09 8.53
C GLY A 90 10.88 22.05 9.01
N ILE A 91 10.81 20.82 8.50
CA ILE A 91 11.72 19.71 8.84
C ILE A 91 12.68 19.36 7.69
N ASP A 92 12.69 20.13 6.60
CA ASP A 92 13.41 19.81 5.35
C ASP A 92 13.11 18.38 4.86
N GLY A 93 11.85 17.98 4.97
CA GLY A 93 11.37 16.63 4.66
C GLY A 93 10.38 16.63 3.52
N ASP A 94 10.27 15.49 2.86
CA ASP A 94 9.42 15.22 1.70
C ASP A 94 8.58 13.95 1.90
N GLN A 95 8.46 13.49 3.16
CA GLN A 95 7.81 12.23 3.49
C GLN A 95 6.66 12.42 4.49
N LEU A 96 5.55 11.74 4.20
CA LEU A 96 4.35 11.70 5.04
C LEU A 96 4.07 10.26 5.47
N GLU A 97 4.09 10.00 6.77
CA GLU A 97 3.63 8.75 7.36
C GLU A 97 2.17 8.89 7.77
N LEU A 98 1.31 8.03 7.22
CA LEU A 98 -0.06 7.92 7.67
C LEU A 98 -0.16 6.74 8.61
N ARG A 99 -0.60 7.03 9.84
CA ARG A 99 -0.84 6.04 10.88
C ARG A 99 -2.33 5.93 11.14
N TRP A 100 -2.88 4.73 11.09
CA TRP A 100 -4.22 4.44 11.59
C TRP A 100 -4.12 3.70 12.91
N ASP A 101 -4.80 4.20 13.92
CA ASP A 101 -4.95 3.56 15.22
C ASP A 101 -6.41 3.11 15.38
N TRP A 102 -6.64 1.85 15.74
CA TRP A 102 -7.99 1.36 16.00
C TRP A 102 -7.99 0.31 17.12
N THR A 103 -9.18 -0.03 17.58
CA THR A 103 -9.40 -1.12 18.52
C THR A 103 -10.29 -2.14 17.82
N PRO A 104 -9.81 -3.36 17.54
CA PRO A 104 -10.62 -4.35 16.83
C PRO A 104 -11.96 -4.60 17.50
N GLU A 105 -13.00 -4.82 16.72
CA GLU A 105 -14.34 -5.09 17.26
C GLU A 105 -14.37 -6.38 18.09
N GLU A 106 -13.70 -7.42 17.59
CA GLU A 106 -13.50 -8.68 18.29
C GLU A 106 -12.26 -8.61 19.17
N GLN A 107 -12.45 -8.81 20.47
CA GLN A 107 -11.39 -8.77 21.48
C GLN A 107 -11.13 -10.19 22.01
N GLU A 108 -9.89 -10.64 21.89
CA GLU A 108 -9.45 -11.91 22.44
C GLU A 108 -8.84 -11.70 23.84
N GLY A 109 -9.59 -12.08 24.87
CA GLY A 109 -9.09 -12.12 26.25
C GLY A 109 -9.55 -10.96 27.15
N PRO A 110 -8.96 -10.84 28.36
CA PRO A 110 -9.45 -9.93 29.40
C PRO A 110 -8.93 -8.49 29.27
N PHE A 111 -8.13 -8.17 28.26
CA PHE A 111 -7.53 -6.86 28.04
C PHE A 111 -7.94 -6.30 26.69
N THR A 112 -8.06 -4.97 26.60
CA THR A 112 -8.32 -4.28 25.33
C THR A 112 -7.04 -4.19 24.52
N ILE A 113 -7.03 -4.78 23.34
CA ILE A 113 -5.96 -4.69 22.36
C ILE A 113 -6.32 -3.59 21.38
N SER A 114 -5.43 -2.60 21.24
CA SER A 114 -5.47 -1.64 20.13
C SER A 114 -4.36 -1.97 19.14
N ARG A 115 -4.62 -1.74 17.86
CA ARG A 115 -3.71 -2.02 16.74
C ARG A 115 -3.41 -0.74 15.98
N PHE A 116 -2.36 -0.80 15.16
CA PHE A 116 -2.06 0.28 14.24
C PHE A 116 -1.43 -0.22 12.94
N HIS A 117 -1.66 0.55 11.89
CA HIS A 117 -0.97 0.43 10.61
C HIS A 117 -0.28 1.75 10.31
N ASN A 118 0.94 1.68 9.81
CA ASN A 118 1.65 2.82 9.30
C ASN A 118 2.14 2.56 7.89
N ASN A 119 1.96 3.54 7.02
CA ASN A 119 2.55 3.54 5.68
C ASN A 119 3.23 4.89 5.45
N LEU A 120 4.45 4.84 4.94
CA LEU A 120 5.25 6.00 4.61
C LEU A 120 5.10 6.31 3.12
N PHE A 121 4.91 7.58 2.80
CA PHE A 121 4.76 8.06 1.43
C PHE A 121 5.80 9.12 1.13
N GLN A 122 6.39 9.05 -0.05
CA GLN A 122 7.13 10.13 -0.66
C GLN A 122 6.14 11.13 -1.27
N VAL A 123 6.25 12.40 -0.92
CA VAL A 123 5.40 13.48 -1.44
C VAL A 123 6.15 14.20 -2.56
N ASP A 124 5.56 14.22 -3.75
CA ASP A 124 6.04 14.97 -4.91
C ASP A 124 4.89 15.80 -5.50
N GLY A 125 4.90 17.10 -5.24
CA GLY A 125 3.79 17.99 -5.60
C GLY A 125 2.50 17.58 -4.86
N ASP A 126 1.50 17.14 -5.60
CA ASP A 126 0.23 16.62 -5.08
C ASP A 126 0.15 15.08 -5.17
N THR A 127 1.22 14.43 -5.62
CA THR A 127 1.32 12.97 -5.73
C THR A 127 1.96 12.40 -4.48
N CYS A 128 1.42 11.30 -3.97
CA CYS A 128 2.05 10.50 -2.94
C CYS A 128 2.47 9.16 -3.53
N LEU A 129 3.72 8.76 -3.35
CA LEU A 129 4.21 7.46 -3.76
C LEU A 129 4.51 6.62 -2.51
N PRO A 130 3.87 5.44 -2.34
CA PRO A 130 4.17 4.59 -1.21
C PRO A 130 5.65 4.18 -1.23
N ILE A 131 6.32 4.37 -0.10
CA ILE A 131 7.67 3.86 0.13
C ILE A 131 7.48 2.41 0.58
N GLU A 132 7.84 1.48 -0.29
CA GLU A 132 7.57 0.05 -0.12
C GLU A 132 8.07 -0.51 1.22
N PRO A 133 7.24 -1.28 1.94
CA PRO A 133 7.74 -2.23 2.91
C PRO A 133 8.13 -3.56 2.25
N PHE A 134 7.51 -3.96 1.12
CA PHE A 134 7.72 -5.27 0.48
C PHE A 134 7.47 -5.25 -1.05
N GLY A 135 8.52 -5.25 -1.87
CA GLY A 135 8.44 -5.35 -3.34
C GLY A 135 9.61 -4.67 -4.07
N ARG A 136 9.70 -4.83 -5.40
CA ARG A 136 10.43 -3.87 -6.25
C ARG A 136 9.41 -2.90 -6.82
N THR A 137 9.60 -1.61 -6.57
CA THR A 137 8.68 -0.54 -7.01
C THR A 137 8.52 -0.50 -8.53
N ASN A 138 9.55 -0.95 -9.26
CA ASN A 138 9.59 -0.99 -10.72
C ASN A 138 10.11 -2.37 -11.17
N PRO A 139 9.25 -3.40 -11.23
CA PRO A 139 9.62 -4.67 -11.81
C PRO A 139 10.06 -4.50 -13.27
N ARG A 140 10.88 -5.41 -13.79
CA ARG A 140 11.30 -5.42 -15.20
C ARG A 140 10.94 -6.74 -15.88
N PRO A 141 9.65 -7.00 -16.11
CA PRO A 141 9.18 -8.24 -16.74
C PRO A 141 9.88 -8.49 -18.08
N PRO A 142 10.22 -9.75 -18.43
CA PRO A 142 10.83 -10.10 -19.71
C PRO A 142 10.04 -9.63 -20.96
N SER A 143 8.73 -9.48 -20.84
CA SER A 143 7.86 -8.86 -21.86
C SER A 143 8.25 -7.43 -22.24
N GLY A 144 9.07 -6.75 -21.42
CA GLY A 144 9.59 -5.41 -21.70
C GLY A 144 8.63 -4.27 -21.34
N VAL A 145 7.45 -4.59 -20.79
CA VAL A 145 6.56 -3.59 -20.19
C VAL A 145 7.21 -3.04 -18.93
N GLU A 146 7.03 -1.74 -18.65
CA GLU A 146 7.60 -1.07 -17.47
C GLU A 146 6.51 -0.76 -16.43
N PRO A 147 5.94 -1.79 -15.75
CA PRO A 147 4.92 -1.55 -14.73
C PRO A 147 5.53 -0.83 -13.54
N ARG A 148 4.73 0.00 -12.88
CA ARG A 148 5.08 0.65 -11.62
C ARG A 148 4.15 0.16 -10.52
N TRP A 149 4.71 -0.41 -9.47
CA TRP A 149 3.91 -0.93 -8.37
C TRP A 149 3.14 0.20 -7.67
N ARG A 150 1.90 -0.08 -7.30
CA ARG A 150 1.01 0.86 -6.59
C ARG A 150 0.65 0.35 -5.22
N ARG A 151 0.11 -0.87 -5.16
CA ARG A 151 -0.39 -1.46 -3.92
C ARG A 151 -0.46 -2.97 -4.02
N SER A 152 -0.47 -3.61 -2.85
CA SER A 152 -0.79 -5.02 -2.70
C SER A 152 -1.80 -5.17 -1.58
N GLU A 153 -2.96 -5.74 -1.87
CA GLU A 153 -4.08 -5.84 -0.93
C GLU A 153 -4.69 -7.24 -0.95
N THR A 154 -5.08 -7.76 0.22
CA THR A 154 -5.91 -8.96 0.26
C THR A 154 -7.26 -8.65 -0.34
N THR A 155 -7.74 -9.52 -1.22
CA THR A 155 -9.00 -9.37 -1.93
C THR A 155 -9.84 -10.64 -1.88
N ARG A 156 -11.11 -10.50 -2.26
CA ARG A 156 -12.01 -11.60 -2.62
C ARG A 156 -12.41 -11.42 -4.06
N ASP A 157 -12.39 -12.50 -4.84
CA ASP A 157 -12.88 -12.53 -6.21
C ASP A 157 -14.10 -13.46 -6.28
N ARG A 158 -15.11 -13.11 -7.08
CA ARG A 158 -16.33 -13.94 -7.19
C ARG A 158 -16.09 -15.24 -7.95
N SER A 159 -15.02 -15.30 -8.73
CA SER A 159 -14.65 -16.48 -9.53
C SER A 159 -13.76 -17.47 -8.79
N GLN A 160 -13.29 -17.11 -7.60
CA GLN A 160 -12.37 -17.92 -6.79
C GLN A 160 -12.94 -18.16 -5.39
N ASP A 161 -12.70 -19.34 -4.85
CA ASP A 161 -12.97 -19.61 -3.44
C ASP A 161 -11.78 -19.18 -2.60
N GLY A 162 -12.02 -18.56 -1.44
CA GLY A 162 -10.96 -18.16 -0.49
C GLY A 162 -10.55 -16.69 -0.56
N LEU A 163 -9.37 -16.39 0.00
CA LEU A 163 -8.72 -15.07 -0.06
C LEU A 163 -7.65 -15.09 -1.14
N GLY A 164 -7.42 -13.95 -1.79
CA GLY A 164 -6.33 -13.81 -2.74
C GLY A 164 -5.54 -12.53 -2.54
N LEU A 165 -4.35 -12.49 -3.12
CA LEU A 165 -3.52 -11.30 -3.15
C LEU A 165 -3.77 -10.53 -4.46
N GLN A 166 -4.27 -9.29 -4.37
CA GLN A 166 -4.27 -8.38 -5.51
C GLN A 166 -2.99 -7.53 -5.49
N VAL A 167 -2.23 -7.53 -6.57
CA VAL A 167 -1.10 -6.64 -6.78
C VAL A 167 -1.41 -5.70 -7.95
N THR A 168 -1.41 -4.41 -7.68
CA THR A 168 -1.82 -3.39 -8.63
C THR A 168 -0.63 -2.58 -9.12
N TYR A 169 -0.60 -2.34 -10.44
CA TYR A 169 0.43 -1.59 -11.14
C TYR A 169 -0.19 -0.49 -12.02
N THR A 170 0.56 0.58 -12.25
CA THR A 170 0.29 1.53 -13.34
C THR A 170 1.25 1.31 -14.49
N LEU A 171 0.84 1.70 -15.69
CA LEU A 171 1.66 1.62 -16.91
C LEU A 171 2.04 3.01 -17.42
N PRO A 172 3.15 3.15 -18.17
CA PRO A 172 3.57 4.43 -18.75
C PRO A 172 2.64 4.96 -19.85
N GLN A 173 1.89 4.08 -20.50
CA GLN A 173 0.92 4.43 -21.55
C GLN A 173 -0.49 4.01 -21.11
N PRO A 174 -1.56 4.57 -21.71
CA PRO A 174 -2.93 4.13 -21.49
C PRO A 174 -3.11 2.61 -21.72
N LEU A 175 -4.02 1.97 -21.00
CA LEU A 175 -4.24 0.52 -21.09
C LEU A 175 -4.69 0.11 -22.51
N ASP A 176 -5.47 0.95 -23.17
CA ASP A 176 -5.98 0.69 -24.53
C ASP A 176 -4.90 0.74 -25.62
N SER A 177 -3.70 1.24 -25.32
CA SER A 177 -2.57 1.25 -26.25
C SER A 177 -1.74 -0.03 -26.23
N TYR A 178 -1.96 -0.92 -25.25
CA TYR A 178 -1.25 -2.19 -25.16
C TYR A 178 -2.00 -3.31 -25.87
N ASP A 179 -1.25 -4.24 -26.47
CA ASP A 179 -1.80 -5.50 -26.95
C ASP A 179 -2.31 -6.33 -25.75
N PRO A 180 -3.57 -6.81 -25.75
CA PRO A 180 -4.10 -7.66 -24.68
C PRO A 180 -3.24 -8.89 -24.39
N ASP A 181 -2.64 -9.51 -25.41
CA ASP A 181 -1.78 -10.68 -25.23
C ASP A 181 -0.47 -10.31 -24.53
N LEU A 182 0.05 -9.11 -24.81
CA LEU A 182 1.22 -8.57 -24.12
C LEU A 182 0.91 -8.31 -22.63
N LEU A 183 -0.26 -7.74 -22.33
CA LEU A 183 -0.68 -7.51 -20.93
C LEU A 183 -0.88 -8.83 -20.17
N ASP A 184 -1.47 -9.85 -20.80
CA ASP A 184 -1.62 -11.18 -20.20
C ASP A 184 -0.25 -11.81 -19.90
N GLN A 185 0.68 -11.73 -20.86
CA GLN A 185 2.06 -12.18 -20.67
C GLN A 185 2.74 -11.44 -19.51
N THR A 186 2.71 -10.11 -19.51
CA THR A 186 3.31 -9.31 -18.43
C THR A 186 2.70 -9.64 -17.07
N ALA A 187 1.38 -9.83 -17.00
CA ALA A 187 0.70 -10.17 -15.76
C ALA A 187 1.10 -11.57 -15.26
N SER A 188 1.25 -12.55 -16.15
CA SER A 188 1.80 -13.87 -15.82
C SER A 188 3.21 -13.77 -15.24
N GLU A 189 4.09 -12.99 -15.87
CA GLU A 189 5.47 -12.75 -15.40
C GLU A 189 5.49 -12.10 -14.01
N LEU A 190 4.62 -11.13 -13.75
CA LEU A 190 4.46 -10.47 -12.45
C LEU A 190 3.88 -11.42 -11.38
N CYS A 191 3.00 -12.34 -11.77
CA CYS A 191 2.44 -13.33 -10.86
C CYS A 191 3.53 -14.30 -10.37
N ILE A 192 4.26 -14.88 -11.32
CA ILE A 192 5.33 -15.87 -11.09
C ILE A 192 6.46 -15.31 -10.23
N SER A 193 6.74 -14.00 -10.36
CA SER A 193 7.78 -13.30 -9.63
C SER A 193 7.22 -12.57 -8.40
N GLN A 194 6.67 -11.38 -8.60
CA GLN A 194 6.31 -10.43 -7.55
C GLN A 194 5.19 -10.96 -6.64
N ALA A 195 4.08 -11.45 -7.20
CA ALA A 195 2.97 -11.92 -6.37
C ALA A 195 3.38 -13.12 -5.50
N THR A 196 4.04 -14.11 -6.11
CA THR A 196 4.57 -15.29 -5.39
C THR A 196 5.50 -14.86 -4.23
N ALA A 197 6.41 -13.91 -4.47
CA ALA A 197 7.31 -13.42 -3.43
C ALA A 197 6.58 -12.67 -2.30
N ILE A 198 5.54 -11.88 -2.62
CA ILE A 198 4.73 -11.18 -1.62
C ILE A 198 3.90 -12.17 -0.80
N ILE A 199 3.30 -13.18 -1.46
CA ILE A 199 2.53 -14.26 -0.81
C ILE A 199 3.41 -14.95 0.22
N ALA A 200 4.57 -15.49 -0.19
CA ALA A 200 5.46 -16.22 0.70
C ALA A 200 5.85 -15.41 1.96
N ARG A 201 6.18 -14.12 1.80
CA ARG A 201 6.52 -13.24 2.93
C ARG A 201 5.33 -12.96 3.85
N ARG A 202 4.13 -12.80 3.28
CA ARG A 202 2.92 -12.52 4.07
C ARG A 202 2.47 -13.75 4.83
N GLU A 203 2.51 -14.93 4.22
CA GLU A 203 2.15 -16.19 4.90
C GLU A 203 3.18 -16.56 5.99
N GLU A 204 4.46 -16.23 5.79
CA GLU A 204 5.48 -16.36 6.84
C GLU A 204 5.22 -15.40 8.03
N ALA A 205 4.77 -14.18 7.75
CA ALA A 205 4.59 -13.14 8.76
C ALA A 205 3.21 -13.15 9.47
N TYR A 206 2.19 -13.74 8.84
CA TYR A 206 0.80 -13.69 9.31
C TYR A 206 0.16 -15.08 9.26
N GLU A 207 0.08 -15.75 10.42
CA GLU A 207 -0.39 -17.15 10.55
C GLU A 207 -1.82 -17.40 10.04
N ASN A 208 -2.65 -16.36 9.94
CA ASN A 208 -4.05 -16.46 9.51
C ASN A 208 -4.27 -16.07 8.04
N VAL A 209 -3.19 -15.79 7.32
CA VAL A 209 -3.23 -15.46 5.90
C VAL A 209 -2.85 -16.71 5.12
N ASP A 210 -3.81 -17.22 4.35
CA ASP A 210 -3.65 -18.33 3.42
C ASP A 210 -4.28 -17.90 2.08
N TYR A 211 -3.42 -17.60 1.10
CA TYR A 211 -3.89 -17.16 -0.20
C TYR A 211 -4.17 -18.36 -1.10
N THR A 212 -5.25 -18.26 -1.86
CA THR A 212 -5.72 -19.30 -2.78
C THR A 212 -5.58 -18.88 -4.24
N PHE A 213 -5.45 -17.57 -4.48
CA PHE A 213 -5.23 -17.00 -5.80
C PHE A 213 -4.39 -15.72 -5.72
N ALA A 214 -3.75 -15.39 -6.84
CA ALA A 214 -3.15 -14.08 -7.06
C ALA A 214 -3.89 -13.36 -8.18
N LYS A 215 -4.06 -12.05 -8.03
CA LYS A 215 -4.64 -11.17 -9.04
C LYS A 215 -3.64 -10.07 -9.37
N ILE A 216 -3.22 -10.00 -10.63
CA ILE A 216 -2.45 -8.86 -11.14
C ILE A 216 -3.42 -7.89 -11.78
N GLN A 217 -3.35 -6.63 -11.37
CA GLN A 217 -4.20 -5.56 -11.90
C GLN A 217 -3.34 -4.44 -12.47
N PHE A 218 -3.65 -4.02 -13.70
CA PHE A 218 -3.17 -2.77 -14.25
C PHE A 218 -4.27 -1.71 -14.14
N GLU A 219 -3.92 -0.50 -13.73
CA GLU A 219 -4.84 0.63 -13.64
C GLU A 219 -4.25 1.89 -14.28
N GLU A 220 -5.12 2.75 -14.81
CA GLU A 220 -4.75 4.10 -15.20
C GLU A 220 -4.85 5.05 -14.00
N TYR A 221 -3.78 5.82 -13.76
CA TYR A 221 -3.68 6.76 -12.66
C TYR A 221 -2.74 7.92 -13.05
N PRO A 222 -3.05 9.19 -12.70
CA PRO A 222 -4.25 9.69 -12.03
C PRO A 222 -5.32 10.12 -13.06
N GLU A 223 -6.24 9.22 -13.42
CA GLU A 223 -7.37 9.53 -14.32
C GLU A 223 -8.67 9.72 -13.50
N PRO A 224 -9.61 10.57 -13.96
CA PRO A 224 -10.63 11.23 -13.12
C PRO A 224 -11.65 10.31 -12.42
N ASN A 225 -11.62 9.00 -12.67
CA ASN A 225 -12.58 8.06 -12.09
C ASN A 225 -11.95 6.81 -11.45
N PHE A 226 -10.63 6.60 -11.50
CA PHE A 226 -10.00 5.36 -11.01
C PHE A 226 -10.63 4.06 -11.60
N THR A 227 -11.35 4.15 -12.73
CA THR A 227 -12.22 3.07 -13.21
C THR A 227 -11.61 2.24 -14.34
N ASN A 228 -10.59 2.73 -15.04
CA ASN A 228 -9.99 1.94 -16.11
C ASN A 228 -8.94 1.00 -15.50
N ALA A 229 -9.33 -0.26 -15.33
CA ALA A 229 -8.47 -1.29 -14.79
C ALA A 229 -8.68 -2.61 -15.52
N GLN A 230 -7.59 -3.34 -15.73
CA GLN A 230 -7.60 -4.67 -16.31
C GLN A 230 -6.98 -5.63 -15.29
N GLY A 231 -7.72 -6.69 -14.94
CA GLY A 231 -7.31 -7.65 -13.94
C GLY A 231 -7.19 -9.06 -14.51
N PHE A 232 -6.18 -9.77 -14.06
CA PHE A 232 -5.89 -11.16 -14.43
C PHE A 232 -5.74 -11.99 -13.16
N VAL A 233 -6.33 -13.18 -13.12
CA VAL A 233 -6.46 -14.00 -11.92
C VAL A 233 -5.84 -15.37 -12.16
N TRP A 234 -4.97 -15.79 -11.25
CA TRP A 234 -4.35 -17.12 -11.24
C TRP A 234 -4.67 -17.83 -9.93
N PRO A 235 -5.18 -19.07 -9.97
CA PRO A 235 -5.15 -19.91 -8.79
C PRO A 235 -3.69 -20.18 -8.38
N LEU A 236 -3.47 -20.42 -7.09
CA LEU A 236 -2.17 -20.83 -6.59
C LEU A 236 -2.05 -22.36 -6.60
N ALA A 237 -0.84 -22.84 -6.84
CA ALA A 237 -0.48 -24.23 -6.57
C ALA A 237 -0.35 -24.45 -5.05
N GLU A 238 -0.22 -25.72 -4.63
CA GLU A 238 -0.10 -26.10 -3.21
C GLU A 238 1.11 -25.45 -2.52
N ASP A 239 2.11 -25.02 -3.27
CA ASP A 239 3.32 -24.34 -2.78
C ASP A 239 3.19 -22.80 -2.74
N GLY A 240 1.99 -22.26 -2.93
CA GLY A 240 1.72 -20.82 -2.91
C GLY A 240 2.19 -20.07 -4.17
N THR A 241 2.65 -20.79 -5.19
CA THR A 241 3.10 -20.18 -6.46
C THR A 241 1.96 -20.04 -7.46
N CYS A 242 2.00 -19.02 -8.31
CA CYS A 242 1.00 -18.88 -9.38
C CYS A 242 1.05 -20.08 -10.34
N THR A 243 -0.10 -20.68 -10.66
CA THR A 243 -0.16 -21.73 -11.67
C THR A 243 0.11 -21.16 -13.06
N ALA A 244 1.36 -21.20 -13.50
CA ALA A 244 1.73 -20.85 -14.87
C ALA A 244 1.67 -22.09 -15.75
N PHE A 245 1.04 -22.00 -16.92
CA PHE A 245 1.12 -23.05 -17.95
C PHE A 245 2.44 -22.95 -18.75
N LEU A 246 3.54 -22.61 -18.08
CA LEU A 246 4.87 -22.43 -18.67
C LEU A 246 5.82 -23.56 -18.25
N PRO A 247 6.76 -23.96 -19.12
CA PRO A 247 7.84 -24.87 -18.73
C PRO A 247 8.64 -24.34 -17.54
N GLU A 248 9.11 -25.24 -16.66
CA GLU A 248 9.89 -24.89 -15.46
C GLU A 248 11.13 -24.02 -15.75
N ALA A 249 11.80 -24.27 -16.88
CA ALA A 249 12.95 -23.48 -17.31
C ALA A 249 12.58 -22.01 -17.61
N GLU A 250 11.38 -21.76 -18.16
CA GLU A 250 10.90 -20.40 -18.43
C GLU A 250 10.48 -19.71 -17.12
N VAL A 251 9.82 -20.44 -16.21
CA VAL A 251 9.50 -19.94 -14.86
C VAL A 251 10.77 -19.51 -14.13
N LEU A 252 11.84 -20.30 -14.19
CA LEU A 252 13.12 -19.96 -13.57
C LEU A 252 13.75 -18.70 -14.20
N GLN A 253 13.75 -18.60 -15.53
CA GLN A 253 14.27 -17.41 -16.22
C GLN A 253 13.51 -16.14 -15.85
N ILE A 254 12.17 -16.22 -15.74
CA ILE A 254 11.34 -15.08 -15.29
C ILE A 254 11.73 -14.66 -13.87
N ARG A 255 11.91 -15.62 -12.95
CA ARG A 255 12.32 -15.32 -11.58
C ARG A 255 13.72 -14.69 -11.53
N GLU A 256 14.70 -15.28 -12.20
CA GLU A 256 16.07 -14.77 -12.27
C GLU A 256 16.15 -13.37 -12.90
N ALA A 257 15.33 -13.08 -13.91
CA ALA A 257 15.28 -11.76 -14.53
C ALA A 257 14.67 -10.68 -13.61
N MET A 258 13.93 -11.10 -12.58
CA MET A 258 13.12 -10.24 -11.72
C MET A 258 13.65 -10.12 -10.28
N GLU A 259 14.70 -10.87 -9.92
CA GLU A 259 15.46 -10.76 -8.67
C GLU A 259 16.24 -9.45 -8.55
#